data_AF-A0A519ZL63-F1
#
_entry.id   AF-A0A519ZL63-F1
#
_cell.length_a   1.000
_cell.length_b   1.000
_cell.length_c   1.000
_cell.angle_alpha   90.00
_cell.angle_beta   90.00
_cell.angle_gamma   90.00
#
_symmetry.space_group_name_H-M   'P 1'
#
loop_
_entity.id
_entity.type
_entity.pdbx_description
1 polymer ?
#
loop_
_entity_poly.entity_id
_entity_poly.type
_entity_poly.pdbx_seq_one_letter_code
_entity_poly.pdbx_strand_id
1 'polypeptide(L)'
;MTRVATTYVHLLYDYLCDAGVDAGALLGEPPAASEHFVPLPVWQGMLQRVDALEGRPALGLRVAAGIGARHFGVLGYAALACATLGDALQRLERYQVSVYDVNPAQVLPQPDGSVAIEWGVAKGRPGALVDETAIASLVQLAREMTGRYWPVKAVSFVNPVPADRRPYEDFFGGQVEFEAPVTRVVFEARYLQWPLRKSDPVLLALLDQQAESLLARVAAVPASVEAWRRSLVALIREGRPTLAGLARAHHMSPRSLQRRHA
;
A
#
# COMPACT_ATOMS: atom_id res chain seq x y z
N MET A 1 -11.03 -13.99 8.23
CA MET A 1 -9.95 -14.05 9.23
C MET A 1 -8.80 -13.22 8.68
N THR A 2 -8.40 -12.15 9.37
CA THR A 2 -7.40 -11.21 8.85
C THR A 2 -6.01 -11.84 8.78
N ARG A 3 -5.35 -11.67 7.65
CA ARG A 3 -4.09 -12.34 7.30
C ARG A 3 -3.22 -11.45 6.42
N VAL A 4 -1.92 -11.70 6.42
CA VAL A 4 -0.88 -11.01 5.64
C VAL A 4 -0.19 -12.05 4.75
N ALA A 5 0.23 -11.70 3.53
CA ALA A 5 0.96 -12.66 2.70
C ALA A 5 2.33 -12.99 3.26
N THR A 6 2.73 -14.25 3.11
CA THR A 6 4.05 -14.74 3.53
C THR A 6 5.20 -14.00 2.87
N THR A 7 5.10 -13.66 1.58
CA THR A 7 6.14 -12.90 0.88
C THR A 7 6.37 -11.52 1.48
N TYR A 8 5.33 -10.93 2.08
CA TYR A 8 5.46 -9.64 2.76
C TYR A 8 6.10 -9.81 4.15
N VAL A 9 5.87 -10.94 4.83
CA VAL A 9 6.57 -11.26 6.08
C VAL A 9 8.06 -11.42 5.87
N HIS A 10 8.51 -11.96 4.73
CA HIS A 10 9.94 -12.06 4.38
C HIS A 10 10.64 -10.70 4.36
N LEU A 11 9.93 -9.58 4.16
CA LEU A 11 10.51 -8.24 4.29
C LEU A 11 11.13 -8.00 5.68
N LEU A 12 10.47 -8.48 6.74
CA LEU A 12 10.97 -8.33 8.10
C LEU A 12 12.20 -9.21 8.36
N TYR A 13 12.24 -10.40 7.76
CA TYR A 13 13.41 -11.27 7.82
C TYR A 13 14.60 -10.66 7.09
N ASP A 14 14.39 -10.14 5.88
CA ASP A 14 15.43 -9.45 5.11
C ASP A 14 15.96 -8.24 5.89
N TYR A 15 15.06 -7.44 6.49
CA TYR A 15 15.42 -6.31 7.33
C TYR A 15 16.31 -6.72 8.53
N LEU A 16 15.99 -7.82 9.22
CA LEU A 16 16.79 -8.32 10.34
C LEU A 16 18.15 -8.84 9.88
N CYS A 17 18.19 -9.58 8.77
CA CYS A 17 19.42 -10.07 8.16
C CYS A 17 20.36 -8.91 7.78
N ASP A 18 19.83 -7.86 7.15
CA ASP A 18 20.61 -6.67 6.77
C ASP A 18 21.12 -5.91 8.01
N ALA A 19 20.40 -5.99 9.13
CA ALA A 19 20.83 -5.44 10.42
C ALA A 19 21.81 -6.35 11.18
N GLY A 20 22.15 -7.53 10.66
CA GLY A 20 23.03 -8.50 11.32
C GLY A 20 22.39 -9.20 12.52
N VAL A 21 21.05 -9.21 12.61
CA VAL A 21 20.29 -9.86 13.68
C VAL A 21 19.87 -11.27 13.24
N ASP A 22 20.03 -12.25 14.13
CA ASP A 22 19.54 -13.62 13.89
C ASP A 22 18.01 -13.66 13.95
N ALA A 23 17.39 -13.58 12.76
CA ALA A 23 15.94 -13.61 12.60
C ALA A 23 15.33 -14.94 13.07
N GLY A 24 16.05 -16.07 12.92
CA GLY A 24 15.60 -17.38 13.35
C GLY A 24 15.48 -17.47 14.87
N ALA A 25 16.49 -16.97 15.57
CA ALA A 25 16.48 -16.90 17.03
C ALA A 25 15.38 -15.96 17.58
N LEU A 26 15.10 -14.84 16.88
CA LEU A 26 14.14 -13.84 17.33
C LEU A 26 12.68 -14.15 16.97
N LEU A 27 12.45 -14.64 15.75
CA LEU A 27 11.10 -14.80 15.18
C LEU A 27 10.69 -16.24 14.95
N GLY A 28 11.64 -17.18 14.95
CA GLY A 28 11.47 -18.55 14.50
C GLY A 28 11.80 -18.71 13.01
N GLU A 29 11.52 -19.90 12.47
CA GLU A 29 11.71 -20.16 11.05
C GLU A 29 10.82 -19.25 10.18
N PRO A 30 11.34 -18.73 9.05
CA PRO A 30 10.53 -17.96 8.12
C PRO A 30 9.38 -18.81 7.59
N PRO A 31 8.19 -18.23 7.38
CA PRO A 31 7.06 -18.99 6.87
C PRO A 31 7.40 -19.58 5.50
N ALA A 32 7.06 -20.86 5.33
CA ALA A 32 7.43 -21.61 4.13
C ALA A 32 6.74 -21.02 2.89
N ALA A 33 7.39 -21.12 1.72
CA ALA A 33 6.80 -20.63 0.46
C ALA A 33 5.47 -21.32 0.08
N SER A 34 5.20 -22.52 0.64
CA SER A 34 3.93 -23.24 0.52
C SER A 34 2.80 -22.60 1.35
N GLU A 35 3.13 -21.84 2.38
CA GLU A 35 2.16 -21.07 3.15
C GLU A 35 1.92 -19.75 2.45
N HIS A 36 0.70 -19.53 1.93
CA HIS A 36 0.39 -18.30 1.20
C HIS A 36 0.18 -17.09 2.13
N PHE A 37 -0.23 -17.34 3.38
CA PHE A 37 -0.61 -16.29 4.32
C PHE A 37 -0.23 -16.62 5.77
N VAL A 38 0.09 -15.59 6.53
CA VAL A 38 0.34 -15.59 7.97
C VAL A 38 -0.81 -14.85 8.68
N PRO A 39 -1.34 -15.36 9.81
CA PRO A 39 -2.38 -14.66 10.58
C PRO A 39 -1.92 -13.28 11.06
N LEU A 40 -2.80 -12.28 11.03
CA LEU A 40 -2.44 -10.92 11.47
C LEU A 40 -1.87 -10.85 12.90
N PRO A 41 -2.40 -11.58 13.91
CA PRO A 41 -1.82 -11.57 15.25
C PRO A 41 -0.37 -12.08 15.31
N VAL A 42 -0.01 -13.03 14.45
CA VAL A 42 1.36 -13.53 14.35
C VAL A 42 2.27 -12.44 13.77
N TRP A 43 1.83 -11.76 12.71
CA TRP A 43 2.55 -10.63 12.13
C TRP A 43 2.73 -9.47 13.12
N GLN A 44 1.68 -9.11 13.87
CA GLN A 44 1.74 -8.12 14.93
C GLN A 44 2.78 -8.49 16.00
N GLY A 45 2.76 -9.75 16.47
CA GLY A 45 3.72 -10.25 17.45
C GLY A 45 5.16 -10.23 16.93
N MET A 46 5.38 -10.54 15.65
CA MET A 46 6.71 -10.44 15.03
C MET A 46 7.23 -9.00 15.04
N LEU A 47 6.42 -8.04 14.58
CA LEU A 47 6.78 -6.62 14.59
C LEU A 47 7.06 -6.11 16.01
N GLN A 48 6.23 -6.48 16.99
CA GLN A 48 6.41 -6.08 18.38
C GLN A 48 7.71 -6.61 19.00
N ARG A 49 8.11 -7.85 18.68
CA ARG A 49 9.38 -8.41 19.16
C ARG A 49 10.58 -7.67 18.61
N VAL A 50 10.55 -7.30 17.33
CA VAL A 50 11.61 -6.51 16.70
C VAL A 50 11.66 -5.10 17.28
N ASP A 51 10.51 -4.46 17.48
CA ASP A 51 10.40 -3.13 18.07
C ASP A 51 10.97 -3.09 19.49
N ALA A 52 10.61 -4.08 20.31
CA ALA A 52 11.11 -4.22 21.67
C ALA A 52 12.62 -4.49 21.75
N LEU A 53 13.18 -5.24 20.79
CA LEU A 53 14.62 -5.53 20.74
C LEU A 53 15.42 -4.27 20.41
N GLU A 54 14.96 -3.48 19.43
CA GLU A 54 15.75 -2.36 18.92
C GLU A 54 15.55 -1.07 19.71
N GLY A 55 14.34 -0.81 20.22
CA GLY A 55 14.01 0.42 20.94
C GLY A 55 14.21 1.70 20.12
N ARG A 56 14.25 1.61 18.79
CA ARG A 56 14.44 2.74 17.86
C ARG A 56 13.09 3.14 17.25
N PRO A 57 12.82 4.46 17.09
CA PRO A 57 11.55 4.91 16.55
C PRO A 57 11.31 4.40 15.13
N ALA A 58 10.05 4.45 14.70
CA ALA A 58 9.66 4.30 13.30
C ALA A 58 10.10 2.96 12.67
N LEU A 59 10.01 1.84 13.40
CA LEU A 59 10.37 0.51 12.88
C LEU A 59 9.70 0.23 11.52
N GLY A 60 8.40 0.51 11.39
CA GLY A 60 7.67 0.21 10.15
C GLY A 60 8.24 0.92 8.91
N LEU A 61 8.74 2.15 9.07
CA LEU A 61 9.39 2.92 8.00
C LEU A 61 10.76 2.32 7.63
N ARG A 62 11.51 1.86 8.63
CA ARG A 62 12.84 1.25 8.44
C ARG A 62 12.73 -0.11 7.75
N VAL A 63 11.75 -0.92 8.14
CA VAL A 63 11.41 -2.18 7.46
C VAL A 63 10.97 -1.91 6.03
N ALA A 64 10.11 -0.91 5.82
CA ALA A 64 9.62 -0.54 4.49
C ALA A 64 10.73 -0.06 3.53
N ALA A 65 11.86 0.46 4.03
CA ALA A 65 12.96 0.91 3.18
C ALA A 65 13.56 -0.21 2.31
N GLY A 66 13.49 -1.47 2.78
CA GLY A 66 13.94 -2.66 2.03
C GLY A 66 12.89 -3.24 1.08
N ILE A 67 11.71 -2.61 0.94
CA ILE A 67 10.64 -3.18 0.12
C ILE A 67 11.03 -3.25 -1.36
N GLY A 68 10.46 -4.25 -2.03
CA GLY A 68 10.72 -4.52 -3.44
C GLY A 68 9.65 -5.43 -4.00
N ALA A 69 9.61 -5.58 -5.33
CA ALA A 69 8.60 -6.35 -6.03
C ALA A 69 8.47 -7.80 -5.52
N ARG A 70 9.58 -8.43 -5.11
CA ARG A 70 9.60 -9.81 -4.58
C ARG A 70 8.68 -10.00 -3.36
N HIS A 71 8.56 -8.98 -2.51
CA HIS A 71 7.75 -9.04 -1.29
C HIS A 71 6.23 -9.02 -1.57
N PHE A 72 5.86 -8.69 -2.81
CA PHE A 72 4.50 -8.79 -3.35
C PHE A 72 4.32 -9.98 -4.31
N GLY A 73 5.34 -10.86 -4.42
CA GLY A 73 5.33 -12.03 -5.29
C GLY A 73 5.11 -11.71 -6.77
N VAL A 74 4.45 -12.62 -7.49
CA VAL A 74 4.12 -12.49 -8.93
C VAL A 74 3.39 -11.18 -9.25
N LEU A 75 2.53 -10.69 -8.35
CA LEU A 75 1.79 -9.45 -8.54
C LEU A 75 2.69 -8.21 -8.41
N GLY A 76 3.67 -8.24 -7.51
CA GLY A 76 4.69 -7.19 -7.43
C GLY A 76 5.49 -7.08 -8.72
N TYR A 77 5.85 -8.22 -9.32
CA TYR A 77 6.53 -8.25 -10.62
C TYR A 77 5.60 -7.81 -11.76
N ALA A 78 4.32 -8.20 -11.74
CA ALA A 78 3.36 -7.75 -12.75
C ALA A 78 3.14 -6.23 -12.67
N ALA A 79 3.05 -5.67 -11.46
CA ALA A 79 2.99 -4.23 -11.26
C ALA A 79 4.27 -3.52 -11.75
N LEU A 80 5.45 -4.12 -11.50
CA LEU A 80 6.73 -3.56 -11.96
C LEU A 80 6.87 -3.53 -13.49
N ALA A 81 6.23 -4.47 -14.19
CA ALA A 81 6.22 -4.59 -15.64
C ALA A 81 5.20 -3.65 -16.33
N CYS A 82 4.40 -2.90 -15.57
CA CYS A 82 3.46 -1.93 -16.11
C CYS A 82 4.12 -0.72 -16.78
N ALA A 83 3.35 -0.06 -17.64
CA ALA A 83 3.76 1.18 -18.28
C ALA A 83 3.84 2.34 -17.29
N THR A 84 2.82 2.51 -16.45
CA THR A 84 2.69 3.67 -15.55
C THR A 84 2.45 3.28 -14.08
N LEU A 85 2.72 4.22 -13.16
CA LEU A 85 2.42 4.05 -11.74
C LEU A 85 0.94 3.81 -11.48
N GLY A 86 0.05 4.46 -12.24
CA GLY A 86 -1.39 4.23 -12.14
C GLY A 86 -1.77 2.79 -12.43
N ASP A 87 -1.22 2.22 -13.51
CA ASP A 87 -1.46 0.81 -13.88
C ASP A 87 -0.94 -0.16 -12.81
N ALA A 88 0.24 0.14 -12.24
CA ALA A 88 0.80 -0.64 -11.14
C ALA A 88 -0.06 -0.60 -9.87
N LEU A 89 -0.48 0.58 -9.42
CA LEU A 89 -1.32 0.74 -8.23
C LEU A 89 -2.69 0.07 -8.42
N GLN A 90 -3.24 0.11 -9.63
CA GLN A 90 -4.47 -0.61 -9.95
C GLN A 90 -4.31 -2.13 -9.83
N ARG A 91 -3.14 -2.67 -10.18
CA ARG A 91 -2.86 -4.11 -10.05
C ARG A 91 -2.60 -4.52 -8.61
N LEU A 92 -1.85 -3.72 -7.86
CA LEU A 92 -1.54 -3.99 -6.46
C LEU A 92 -2.79 -3.99 -5.57
N GLU A 93 -3.88 -3.36 -5.97
CA GLU A 93 -5.12 -3.37 -5.20
C GLU A 93 -5.82 -4.74 -5.17
N ARG A 94 -5.67 -5.58 -6.22
CA ARG A 94 -6.12 -6.98 -6.18
C ARG A 94 -5.46 -7.77 -5.01
N TYR A 95 -4.32 -7.29 -4.52
CA TYR A 95 -3.58 -7.86 -3.41
C TYR A 95 -3.96 -7.26 -2.05
N GLN A 96 -4.46 -6.03 -1.95
CA GLN A 96 -4.93 -5.48 -0.67
C GLN A 96 -6.06 -6.33 -0.06
N VAL A 97 -6.95 -6.85 -0.90
CA VAL A 97 -7.97 -7.82 -0.49
C VAL A 97 -7.37 -9.15 -0.02
N SER A 98 -6.21 -9.54 -0.54
CA SER A 98 -5.54 -10.81 -0.20
C SER A 98 -4.63 -10.69 1.03
N VAL A 99 -4.03 -9.52 1.28
CA VAL A 99 -2.96 -9.27 2.27
C VAL A 99 -3.35 -8.37 3.42
N TYR A 100 -4.47 -7.68 3.29
CA TYR A 100 -4.92 -6.73 4.29
C TYR A 100 -6.45 -6.68 4.34
N ASP A 101 -7.06 -7.80 4.74
CA ASP A 101 -8.51 -7.89 4.96
C ASP A 101 -8.94 -7.23 6.28
N VAL A 102 -8.54 -5.98 6.49
CA VAL A 102 -9.11 -5.13 7.55
C VAL A 102 -10.06 -4.13 6.89
N ASN A 103 -9.60 -3.18 6.09
CA ASN A 103 -10.51 -2.22 5.45
C ASN A 103 -10.16 -2.05 3.97
N PRO A 104 -11.13 -2.22 3.04
CA PRO A 104 -10.88 -1.99 1.63
C PRO A 104 -10.48 -0.54 1.40
N ALA A 105 -9.45 -0.33 0.58
CA ALA A 105 -9.01 1.01 0.27
C ALA A 105 -10.01 1.71 -0.68
N GLN A 106 -10.10 3.02 -0.58
CA GLN A 106 -10.86 3.86 -1.50
C GLN A 106 -9.93 4.88 -2.14
N VAL A 107 -10.04 5.04 -3.47
CA VAL A 107 -9.41 6.17 -4.17
C VAL A 107 -10.40 7.30 -4.31
N LEU A 108 -10.02 8.45 -3.77
CA LEU A 108 -10.81 9.67 -3.79
C LEU A 108 -9.98 10.80 -4.38
N PRO A 109 -10.31 11.37 -5.55
CA PRO A 109 -9.69 12.61 -5.97
C PRO A 109 -10.05 13.74 -5.02
N GLN A 110 -9.18 14.72 -5.00
CA GLN A 110 -9.32 15.91 -4.17
C GLN A 110 -9.61 17.14 -5.06
N PRO A 111 -10.26 18.18 -4.51
CA PRO A 111 -10.59 19.39 -5.28
C PRO A 111 -9.37 20.13 -5.86
N ASP A 112 -8.21 19.95 -5.25
CA ASP A 112 -6.94 20.59 -5.60
C ASP A 112 -6.15 19.85 -6.68
N GLY A 113 -6.71 18.79 -7.26
CA GLY A 113 -6.06 17.99 -8.28
C GLY A 113 -5.21 16.83 -7.74
N SER A 114 -5.15 16.63 -6.43
CA SER A 114 -4.49 15.49 -5.80
C SER A 114 -5.42 14.25 -5.72
N VAL A 115 -4.86 13.12 -5.32
CA VAL A 115 -5.56 11.85 -5.12
C VAL A 115 -5.27 11.37 -3.71
N ALA A 116 -6.32 10.97 -2.99
CA ALA A 116 -6.25 10.32 -1.70
C ALA A 116 -6.54 8.83 -1.84
N ILE A 117 -5.72 8.01 -1.18
CA ILE A 117 -6.01 6.62 -0.88
C ILE A 117 -6.38 6.55 0.60
N GLU A 118 -7.53 5.98 0.91
CA GLU A 118 -8.05 5.88 2.28
C GLU A 118 -8.34 4.45 2.71
N TRP A 119 -8.03 4.17 3.97
CA TRP A 119 -8.41 2.93 4.65
C TRP A 119 -9.28 3.29 5.86
N GLY A 120 -10.51 2.77 5.86
CA GLY A 120 -11.43 2.93 6.99
C GLY A 120 -10.97 2.19 8.25
N VAL A 121 -11.83 2.16 9.27
CA VAL A 121 -11.61 1.43 10.55
C VAL A 121 -12.72 0.43 10.86
N ALA A 122 -13.60 0.14 9.90
CA ALA A 122 -14.82 -0.63 10.09
C ALA A 122 -14.57 -2.07 10.59
N LYS A 123 -13.49 -2.73 10.16
CA LYS A 123 -13.08 -4.04 10.70
C LYS A 123 -11.98 -3.94 11.77
N GLY A 124 -11.84 -2.79 12.42
CA GLY A 124 -10.91 -2.56 13.51
C GLY A 124 -9.62 -1.85 13.09
N ARG A 125 -8.71 -1.72 14.07
CA ARG A 125 -7.39 -1.10 13.92
C ARG A 125 -6.31 -2.16 14.14
N PRO A 126 -5.45 -2.44 13.15
CA PRO A 126 -4.39 -3.44 13.27
C PRO A 126 -3.19 -2.93 14.08
N GLY A 127 -3.13 -1.63 14.36
CA GLY A 127 -2.14 -1.00 15.24
C GLY A 127 -1.00 -0.32 14.48
N ALA A 128 -0.31 0.56 15.21
CA ALA A 128 0.70 1.49 14.68
C ALA A 128 1.73 0.81 13.78
N LEU A 129 2.45 -0.20 14.28
CA LEU A 129 3.50 -0.87 13.51
C LEU A 129 2.96 -1.48 12.20
N VAL A 130 1.76 -2.05 12.22
CA VAL A 130 1.20 -2.68 11.01
C VAL A 130 0.80 -1.62 9.99
N ASP A 131 0.07 -0.58 10.41
CA ASP A 131 -0.35 0.51 9.54
C ASP A 131 0.85 1.26 8.96
N GLU A 132 1.83 1.61 9.81
CA GLU A 132 3.05 2.31 9.42
C GLU A 132 3.85 1.51 8.40
N THR A 133 4.08 0.21 8.65
CA THR A 133 4.82 -0.65 7.72
C THR A 133 4.09 -0.76 6.38
N ALA A 134 2.76 -0.91 6.39
CA ALA A 134 1.96 -1.04 5.17
C ALA A 134 1.98 0.25 4.33
N ILE A 135 1.74 1.41 4.95
CA ILE A 135 1.72 2.70 4.27
C ILE A 135 3.11 3.09 3.76
N ALA A 136 4.13 2.91 4.59
CA ALA A 136 5.51 3.18 4.19
C ALA A 136 5.94 2.25 3.03
N SER A 137 5.58 0.96 3.08
CA SER A 137 5.91 0.01 2.01
C SER A 137 5.22 0.35 0.69
N LEU A 138 3.97 0.82 0.72
CA LEU A 138 3.26 1.27 -0.48
C LEU A 138 3.98 2.45 -1.14
N VAL A 139 4.34 3.46 -0.35
CA VAL A 139 5.02 4.67 -0.84
C VAL A 139 6.42 4.33 -1.35
N GLN A 140 7.19 3.54 -0.59
CA GLN A 140 8.53 3.15 -0.99
C GLN A 140 8.53 2.27 -2.23
N LEU A 141 7.58 1.33 -2.36
CA LEU A 141 7.46 0.52 -3.57
C LEU A 141 7.14 1.38 -4.79
N ALA A 142 6.26 2.38 -4.66
CA ALA A 142 5.96 3.31 -5.75
C ALA A 142 7.19 4.15 -6.16
N ARG A 143 8.01 4.58 -5.20
CA ARG A 143 9.30 5.25 -5.44
C ARG A 143 10.30 4.33 -6.12
N GLU A 144 10.40 3.08 -5.69
CA GLU A 144 11.21 2.05 -6.35
C GLU A 144 10.75 1.77 -7.79
N MET A 145 9.45 1.61 -8.03
CA MET A 145 8.95 1.33 -9.38
C MET A 145 9.23 2.47 -10.36
N THR A 146 9.12 3.72 -9.89
CA THR A 146 9.37 4.93 -10.70
C THR A 146 10.84 5.36 -10.73
N GLY A 147 11.65 4.89 -9.77
CA GLY A 147 13.03 5.34 -9.58
C GLY A 147 13.16 6.79 -9.16
N ARG A 148 12.12 7.35 -8.53
CA ARG A 148 12.05 8.76 -8.17
C ARG A 148 11.65 8.90 -6.72
N TYR A 149 12.34 9.76 -6.00
CA TYR A 149 11.77 10.30 -4.76
C TYR A 149 10.73 11.35 -5.12
N TRP A 150 9.59 11.31 -4.43
CA TRP A 150 8.57 12.33 -4.53
C TRP A 150 7.89 12.51 -3.17
N PRO A 151 7.67 13.77 -2.75
CA PRO A 151 6.99 14.02 -1.49
C PRO A 151 5.53 13.60 -1.64
N VAL A 152 5.07 12.81 -0.68
CA VAL A 152 3.64 12.59 -0.46
C VAL A 152 3.09 13.91 0.08
N LYS A 153 1.95 14.37 -0.43
CA LYS A 153 1.38 15.66 -0.02
C LYS A 153 0.99 15.65 1.45
N ALA A 154 0.29 14.59 1.86
CA ALA A 154 -0.07 14.35 3.24
C ALA A 154 -0.23 12.86 3.52
N VAL A 155 0.11 12.44 4.73
CA VAL A 155 -0.20 11.11 5.28
C VAL A 155 -0.89 11.30 6.63
N SER A 156 -1.98 10.58 6.86
CA SER A 156 -2.67 10.57 8.15
C SER A 156 -2.74 9.13 8.67
N PHE A 157 -2.50 8.94 9.96
CA PHE A 157 -2.63 7.65 10.64
C PHE A 157 -3.72 7.74 11.71
N VAL A 158 -4.48 6.65 11.87
CA VAL A 158 -5.46 6.50 12.98
C VAL A 158 -4.81 6.28 14.34
N ASN A 159 -3.50 6.02 14.33
CA ASN A 159 -2.73 5.64 15.50
C ASN A 159 -2.31 6.87 16.32
N PRO A 160 -2.00 6.71 17.62
CA PRO A 160 -1.50 7.78 18.47
C PRO A 160 -0.25 8.45 17.90
N VAL A 161 -0.02 9.69 18.31
CA VAL A 161 1.19 10.44 17.96
C VAL A 161 2.42 9.70 18.52
N PRO A 162 3.44 9.37 17.71
CA PRO A 162 4.68 8.77 18.20
C PRO A 162 5.50 9.80 18.98
N ALA A 163 6.42 9.32 19.83
CA ALA A 163 7.31 10.20 20.59
C ALA A 163 8.19 11.10 19.70
N ASP A 164 8.56 10.62 18.51
CA ASP A 164 9.31 11.38 17.51
C ASP A 164 8.63 11.30 16.14
N ARG A 165 8.24 12.45 15.60
CA ARG A 165 7.57 12.60 14.31
C ARG A 165 8.56 12.77 13.15
N ARG A 166 9.79 13.18 13.42
CA ARG A 166 10.79 13.53 12.40
C ARG A 166 11.04 12.39 11.41
N PRO A 167 11.18 11.11 11.82
CA PRO A 167 11.38 10.01 10.88
C PRO A 167 10.24 9.85 9.87
N TYR A 168 9.00 10.19 10.26
CA TYR A 168 7.83 10.10 9.39
C TYR A 168 7.84 11.25 8.37
N GLU A 169 8.12 12.47 8.85
CA GLU A 169 8.21 13.68 8.01
C GLU A 169 9.35 13.53 6.98
N ASP A 170 10.52 13.06 7.40
CA ASP A 170 11.67 12.83 6.52
C ASP A 170 11.37 11.76 5.46
N PHE A 171 10.75 10.65 5.87
CA PHE A 171 10.43 9.57 4.95
C PHE A 171 9.36 9.98 3.93
N PHE A 172 8.25 10.57 4.37
CA PHE A 172 7.13 10.91 3.47
C PHE A 172 7.38 12.20 2.68
N GLY A 173 8.17 13.13 3.23
CA GLY A 173 8.52 14.41 2.60
C GLY A 173 7.39 15.44 2.59
N GLY A 174 6.30 15.19 3.31
CA GLY A 174 5.16 16.10 3.42
C GLY A 174 4.50 16.01 4.79
N GLN A 175 3.27 16.53 4.89
CA GLN A 175 2.58 16.63 6.18
C GLN A 175 2.21 15.25 6.71
N VAL A 176 2.56 14.97 7.97
CA VAL A 176 2.18 13.73 8.66
C VAL A 176 1.30 14.04 9.85
N GLU A 177 0.11 13.47 9.87
CA GLU A 177 -0.88 13.58 10.94
C GLU A 177 -1.12 12.23 11.62
N PHE A 178 -1.40 12.28 12.91
CA PHE A 178 -1.73 11.14 13.74
C PHE A 178 -3.06 11.40 14.44
N GLU A 179 -3.64 10.37 15.07
CA GLU A 179 -4.97 10.43 15.70
C GLU A 179 -6.10 10.86 14.73
N ALA A 180 -5.90 10.62 13.43
CA ALA A 180 -6.88 10.92 12.40
C ALA A 180 -8.05 9.93 12.42
N PRO A 181 -9.22 10.28 11.86
CA PRO A 181 -10.37 9.37 11.80
C PRO A 181 -10.13 8.15 10.89
N VAL A 182 -9.27 8.29 9.88
CA VAL A 182 -8.90 7.23 8.91
C VAL A 182 -7.42 7.31 8.56
N THR A 183 -6.85 6.18 8.13
CA THR A 183 -5.50 6.18 7.55
C THR A 183 -5.61 6.63 6.11
N ARG A 184 -4.75 7.56 5.68
CA ARG A 184 -4.86 8.21 4.37
C ARG A 184 -3.49 8.57 3.81
N VAL A 185 -3.33 8.44 2.49
CA VAL A 185 -2.15 8.90 1.74
C VAL A 185 -2.64 9.79 0.61
N VAL A 186 -2.14 11.03 0.54
CA VAL A 186 -2.52 12.02 -0.46
C VAL A 186 -1.31 12.36 -1.33
N PHE A 187 -1.45 12.31 -2.65
CA PHE A 187 -0.37 12.64 -3.58
C PHE A 187 -0.89 13.27 -4.87
N GLU A 188 -0.01 13.95 -5.61
CA GLU A 188 -0.38 14.63 -6.84
C GLU A 188 -0.79 13.61 -7.93
N ALA A 189 -1.95 13.80 -8.54
CA ALA A 189 -2.49 12.84 -9.52
C ALA A 189 -1.56 12.63 -10.73
N ARG A 190 -0.76 13.64 -11.07
CA ARG A 190 0.24 13.58 -12.15
C ARG A 190 1.26 12.45 -11.95
N TYR A 191 1.48 11.99 -10.71
CA TYR A 191 2.39 10.89 -10.43
C TYR A 191 1.90 9.56 -11.01
N LEU A 192 0.57 9.39 -11.17
CA LEU A 192 -0.02 8.20 -11.78
C LEU A 192 0.43 8.00 -13.24
N GLN A 193 0.82 9.07 -13.93
CA GLN A 193 1.28 9.04 -15.33
C GLN A 193 2.78 8.78 -15.46
N TRP A 194 3.51 8.64 -14.36
CA TRP A 194 4.94 8.42 -14.43
C TRP A 194 5.28 7.03 -14.96
N PRO A 195 6.24 6.93 -15.89
CA PRO A 195 6.67 5.67 -16.43
C PRO A 195 7.42 4.85 -15.37
N LEU A 196 7.22 3.53 -15.39
CA LEU A 196 7.99 2.62 -14.53
C LEU A 196 9.34 2.27 -15.16
N ARG A 197 10.36 2.07 -14.32
CA ARG A 197 11.74 1.78 -14.76
C ARG A 197 11.87 0.48 -15.57
N LYS A 198 11.04 -0.50 -15.27
CA LYS A 198 11.14 -1.89 -15.78
C LYS A 198 9.87 -2.31 -16.53
N SER A 199 9.23 -1.37 -17.22
CA SER A 199 8.10 -1.66 -18.11
C SER A 199 8.52 -2.71 -19.14
N ASP A 200 7.80 -3.83 -19.18
CA ASP A 200 8.03 -4.92 -20.12
C ASP A 200 6.68 -5.55 -20.47
N PRO A 201 6.06 -5.15 -21.60
CA PRO A 201 4.75 -5.63 -22.00
C PRO A 201 4.69 -7.15 -22.23
N VAL A 202 5.81 -7.78 -22.61
CA VAL A 202 5.87 -9.22 -22.87
C VAL A 202 5.90 -9.98 -21.54
N LEU A 203 6.76 -9.55 -20.62
CA LEU A 203 6.78 -10.07 -19.26
C LEU A 203 5.44 -9.83 -18.56
N LEU A 204 4.83 -8.66 -18.75
CA LEU A 204 3.52 -8.33 -18.20
C LEU A 204 2.46 -9.34 -18.65
N ALA A 205 2.39 -9.65 -19.94
CA ALA A 205 1.42 -10.61 -20.47
C ALA A 205 1.62 -12.03 -19.89
N LEU A 206 2.87 -12.45 -19.71
CA LEU A 206 3.19 -13.74 -19.09
C LEU A 206 2.81 -13.78 -17.59
N LEU A 207 3.15 -12.73 -16.86
CA LEU A 207 2.83 -12.60 -15.44
C LEU A 207 1.32 -12.45 -15.23
N ASP A 208 0.59 -11.87 -16.17
CA ASP A 208 -0.87 -11.75 -16.12
C ASP A 208 -1.55 -13.11 -16.15
N GLN A 209 -1.11 -14.01 -17.02
CA GLN A 209 -1.65 -15.38 -17.05
C GLN A 209 -1.42 -16.11 -15.73
N GLN A 210 -0.24 -15.94 -15.13
CA GLN A 210 0.07 -16.53 -13.82
C GLN A 210 -0.72 -15.87 -12.68
N ALA A 211 -0.84 -14.54 -12.69
CA ALA A 211 -1.60 -13.78 -11.71
C ALA A 211 -3.09 -14.14 -11.76
N GLU A 212 -3.68 -14.27 -12.95
CA GLU A 212 -5.07 -14.69 -13.12
C GLU A 212 -5.30 -16.12 -12.61
N SER A 213 -4.37 -17.05 -12.87
CA SER A 213 -4.43 -18.41 -12.33
C SER A 213 -4.38 -18.42 -10.79
N LEU A 214 -3.50 -17.62 -10.19
CA LEU A 214 -3.40 -17.48 -8.74
C LEU A 214 -4.65 -16.83 -8.14
N LEU A 215 -5.18 -15.77 -8.77
CA LEU A 215 -6.40 -15.10 -8.32
C LEU A 215 -7.64 -16.01 -8.45
N ALA A 216 -7.75 -16.79 -9.52
CA ALA A 216 -8.83 -17.76 -9.72
C ALA A 216 -8.86 -18.82 -8.61
N ARG A 217 -7.70 -19.18 -8.04
CA ARG A 217 -7.59 -20.12 -6.91
C ARG A 217 -7.97 -19.50 -5.56
N VAL A 218 -8.05 -18.17 -5.45
CA VAL A 218 -8.28 -17.43 -4.19
C VAL A 218 -9.73 -16.91 -4.05
N ALA A 219 -10.59 -17.15 -5.05
CA ALA A 219 -12.04 -16.82 -5.10
C ALA A 219 -12.41 -15.35 -5.42
N ALA A 220 -13.70 -15.16 -5.72
CA ALA A 220 -14.31 -14.04 -6.47
C ALA A 220 -13.85 -12.63 -6.08
N VAL A 221 -13.56 -11.82 -7.09
CA VAL A 221 -13.18 -10.39 -6.98
C VAL A 221 -14.25 -9.62 -6.18
N PRO A 222 -13.93 -9.07 -5.00
CA PRO A 222 -14.91 -8.32 -4.21
C PRO A 222 -15.30 -7.00 -4.87
N ALA A 223 -16.51 -6.51 -4.58
CA ALA A 223 -17.06 -5.27 -5.15
C ALA A 223 -16.20 -4.01 -4.85
N SER A 224 -15.38 -4.02 -3.79
CA SER A 224 -14.45 -2.93 -3.48
C SER A 224 -13.34 -2.78 -4.52
N VAL A 225 -12.86 -3.91 -5.06
CA VAL A 225 -11.86 -3.95 -6.15
C VAL A 225 -12.39 -3.29 -7.40
N GLU A 226 -13.64 -3.57 -7.73
CA GLU A 226 -14.27 -2.96 -8.91
C GLU A 226 -14.52 -1.46 -8.72
N ALA A 227 -14.77 -0.99 -7.49
CA ALA A 227 -14.89 0.44 -7.20
C ALA A 227 -13.54 1.16 -7.33
N TRP A 228 -12.49 0.61 -6.72
CA TRP A 228 -11.12 1.12 -6.83
C TRP A 228 -10.65 1.21 -8.27
N ARG A 229 -10.81 0.11 -9.02
CA ARG A 229 -10.48 -0.01 -10.43
C ARG A 229 -11.15 1.09 -11.24
N ARG A 230 -12.47 1.29 -11.06
CA ARG A 230 -13.22 2.33 -11.77
C ARG A 230 -12.68 3.73 -11.45
N SER A 231 -12.41 4.01 -10.18
CA SER A 231 -11.85 5.29 -9.76
C SER A 231 -10.46 5.53 -10.37
N LEU A 232 -9.51 4.60 -10.26
CA LEU A 232 -8.18 4.77 -10.84
C LEU A 232 -8.20 4.86 -12.36
N VAL A 233 -9.00 4.05 -13.06
CA VAL A 233 -9.10 4.10 -14.53
C VAL A 233 -9.63 5.44 -14.98
N ALA A 234 -10.63 5.99 -14.29
CA ALA A 234 -11.12 7.34 -14.58
C ALA A 234 -9.99 8.37 -14.41
N LEU A 235 -9.22 8.29 -13.31
CA LEU A 235 -8.12 9.21 -13.02
C LEU A 235 -6.96 9.11 -14.03
N ILE A 236 -6.60 7.89 -14.43
CA ILE A 236 -5.56 7.65 -15.44
C ILE A 236 -5.99 8.21 -16.80
N ARG A 237 -7.25 7.99 -17.20
CA ARG A 237 -7.77 8.49 -18.48
C ARG A 237 -7.92 10.01 -18.51
N GLU A 238 -8.27 10.62 -17.38
CA GLU A 238 -8.55 12.06 -17.33
C GLU A 238 -7.26 12.90 -17.28
N GLY A 239 -6.13 12.37 -16.81
CA GLY A 239 -4.82 13.04 -16.83
C GLY A 239 -4.72 14.36 -16.03
N ARG A 240 -5.85 14.87 -15.55
CA ARG A 240 -6.09 16.03 -14.68
C ARG A 240 -7.42 15.76 -13.97
N PRO A 241 -7.41 15.37 -12.68
CA PRO A 241 -8.67 15.09 -11.99
C PRO A 241 -9.36 16.42 -11.75
N THR A 242 -10.32 16.75 -12.60
CA THR A 242 -11.24 17.82 -12.29
C THR A 242 -12.39 17.22 -11.51
N LEU A 243 -12.83 17.89 -10.45
CA LEU A 243 -14.02 17.52 -9.67
C LEU A 243 -15.25 17.25 -10.56
N ALA A 244 -15.28 17.88 -11.75
CA ALA A 244 -16.31 17.73 -12.78
C ALA A 244 -16.20 16.45 -13.63
N GLY A 245 -15.02 15.84 -13.75
CA GLY A 245 -14.83 14.51 -14.36
C GLY A 245 -15.40 13.41 -13.46
N LEU A 246 -15.05 13.47 -12.17
CA LEU A 246 -15.50 12.47 -11.21
C LEU A 246 -16.98 12.55 -10.85
N ALA A 247 -17.54 13.76 -10.74
CA ALA A 247 -18.98 13.96 -10.57
C ALA A 247 -19.80 13.23 -11.66
N ARG A 248 -19.33 13.30 -12.91
CA ARG A 248 -19.95 12.56 -14.03
C ARG A 248 -19.76 11.06 -13.92
N ALA A 249 -18.55 10.58 -13.54
CA ALA A 249 -18.27 9.15 -13.39
C ALA A 249 -19.09 8.47 -12.28
N HIS A 250 -19.48 9.21 -11.24
CA HIS A 250 -20.28 8.70 -10.12
C HIS A 250 -21.77 9.06 -10.19
N HIS A 251 -22.26 9.66 -11.28
CA HIS A 251 -23.63 10.19 -11.39
C HIS A 251 -24.03 11.13 -10.24
N MET A 252 -23.06 11.88 -9.70
CA MET A 252 -23.27 12.78 -8.56
C MET A 252 -23.00 14.22 -8.99
N SER A 253 -23.68 15.18 -8.36
CA SER A 253 -23.30 16.57 -8.55
C SER A 253 -21.97 16.85 -7.81
N PRO A 254 -21.09 17.74 -8.31
CA PRO A 254 -19.87 18.14 -7.60
C PRO A 254 -20.14 18.62 -6.16
N ARG A 255 -21.32 19.22 -5.95
CA ARG A 255 -21.82 19.73 -4.67
C ARG A 255 -22.20 18.62 -3.69
N SER A 256 -22.75 17.51 -4.18
CA SER A 256 -23.08 16.33 -3.39
C SER A 256 -21.82 15.55 -2.97
N LEU A 257 -20.79 15.56 -3.83
CA LEU A 257 -19.48 15.01 -3.51
C LEU A 257 -18.80 15.84 -2.40
N GLN A 258 -18.77 17.17 -2.55
CA GLN A 258 -18.22 18.09 -1.53
C GLN A 258 -18.87 17.93 -0.15
N ARG A 259 -20.19 17.76 -0.08
CA ARG A 259 -20.92 17.67 1.20
C ARG A 259 -20.73 16.34 1.95
N ARG A 260 -20.17 15.31 1.30
CA ARG A 260 -19.86 14.02 1.93
C ARG A 260 -18.44 13.98 2.50
N HIS A 261 -17.62 14.97 2.15
CA HIS A 261 -16.19 15.02 2.43
C HIS A 261 -15.76 16.30 3.17
N ALA A 262 -16.73 17.09 3.63
CA ALA A 262 -16.56 18.15 4.64
C ALA A 262 -17.02 17.59 5.99
#